data_AF-A0A353VW38-F1
#
_entry.id   AF-A0A353VW38-F1
#
_cell.length_a   1.000
_cell.length_b   1.000
_cell.length_c   1.000
_cell.angle_alpha   90.00
_cell.angle_beta   90.00
_cell.angle_gamma   90.00
#
_symmetry.space_group_name_H-M   'P 1'
#
loop_
_entity.id
_entity.type
_entity.pdbx_description
1 polymer ?
#
loop_
_entity_poly.entity_id
_entity_poly.type
_entity_poly.pdbx_seq_one_letter_code
_entity_poly.pdbx_strand_id
1 'polypeptide(L)'
;PVINIEAGDEVINAFKWAFIYAFISIALLLFFLMKIKYDAIIVLGSVLVGSIFTFGFMIIFNIPLNFANIIGLPLLLGIGVDSGIHITERFYEEKDSQTNIYTTSSMRGVIVSTLTTIFSIGNLAFSSHQGTASMGLLLSLGLLSMMLATMIILPSFLIWRNSLKIN
;
A
#
# COMPACT_ATOMS: atom_id res chain seq x y z
N PRO A 1 30.71 1.93 20.75
CA PRO A 1 30.28 3.19 20.07
C PRO A 1 30.43 3.11 18.55
N VAL A 2 31.62 2.86 18.01
CA VAL A 2 31.87 2.77 16.55
C VAL A 2 31.13 1.58 15.90
N ILE A 3 31.18 0.41 16.54
CA ILE A 3 30.49 -0.82 16.07
C ILE A 3 28.97 -0.64 15.91
N ASN A 4 28.33 0.16 16.77
CA ASN A 4 26.88 0.37 16.70
C ASN A 4 26.47 1.32 15.56
N ILE A 5 27.36 2.23 15.17
CA ILE A 5 27.11 3.17 14.06
C ILE A 5 27.31 2.43 12.74
N GLU A 6 28.39 1.64 12.66
CA GLU A 6 28.71 0.80 11.51
C GLU A 6 27.63 -0.26 11.26
N ALA A 7 27.15 -0.93 12.31
CA ALA A 7 25.99 -1.82 12.20
C ALA A 7 24.70 -1.10 11.76
N GLY A 8 24.51 0.15 12.19
CA GLY A 8 23.36 0.96 11.78
C GLY A 8 23.39 1.30 10.29
N ASP A 9 24.54 1.69 9.77
CA ASP A 9 24.73 2.01 8.35
C ASP A 9 24.52 0.78 7.47
N GLU A 10 25.02 -0.38 7.88
CA GLU A 10 24.79 -1.66 7.19
C GLU A 10 23.31 -2.00 7.12
N VAL A 11 22.59 -1.83 8.24
CA VAL A 11 21.15 -2.08 8.29
C VAL A 11 20.39 -1.12 7.37
N ILE A 12 20.74 0.16 7.37
CA ILE A 12 20.12 1.16 6.49
C ILE A 12 20.37 0.81 5.01
N ASN A 13 21.59 0.41 4.66
CA ASN A 13 21.93 0.00 3.29
C ASN A 13 21.16 -1.25 2.86
N ALA A 14 21.04 -2.25 3.73
CA ALA A 14 20.22 -3.43 3.47
C ALA A 14 18.75 -3.04 3.21
N PHE A 15 18.19 -2.10 3.98
CA PHE A 15 16.81 -1.64 3.78
C PHE A 15 16.62 -0.81 2.51
N LYS A 16 17.60 0.01 2.13
CA LYS A 16 17.57 0.72 0.83
C LYS A 16 17.48 -0.27 -0.32
N TRP A 17 18.32 -1.31 -0.30
CA TRP A 17 18.28 -2.36 -1.33
C TRP A 17 16.98 -3.15 -1.29
N ALA A 18 16.50 -3.53 -0.10
CA ALA A 18 15.22 -4.22 0.05
C ALA A 18 14.05 -3.39 -0.51
N PHE A 19 14.03 -2.08 -0.27
CA PHE A 19 13.02 -1.17 -0.81
C PHE A 19 13.10 -1.08 -2.34
N ILE A 20 14.31 -0.92 -2.90
CA ILE A 20 14.52 -0.88 -4.36
C ILE A 20 14.07 -2.19 -5.00
N TYR A 21 14.49 -3.34 -4.47
CA TYR A 21 14.10 -4.64 -4.99
C TYR A 21 12.60 -4.88 -4.86
N ALA A 22 11.97 -4.51 -3.74
CA ALA A 22 10.53 -4.60 -3.58
C ALA A 22 9.80 -3.73 -4.61
N PHE A 23 10.21 -2.46 -4.76
CA PHE A 23 9.60 -1.52 -5.69
C PHE A 23 9.70 -2.01 -7.14
N ILE A 24 10.90 -2.45 -7.58
CA ILE A 24 11.11 -3.00 -8.92
C ILE A 24 10.28 -4.27 -9.13
N SER A 25 10.30 -5.19 -8.16
CA SER A 25 9.56 -6.46 -8.25
C SER A 25 8.06 -6.22 -8.34
N ILE A 26 7.53 -5.29 -7.55
CA ILE A 26 6.11 -4.90 -7.57
C ILE A 26 5.76 -4.23 -8.90
N ALA A 27 6.59 -3.30 -9.39
CA ALA A 27 6.36 -2.64 -10.67
C ALA A 27 6.33 -3.65 -11.83
N LEU A 28 7.27 -4.61 -11.84
CA LEU A 28 7.28 -5.71 -12.81
C LEU A 28 6.06 -6.61 -12.66
N LEU A 29 5.70 -6.99 -11.44
CA LEU A 29 4.52 -7.81 -11.15
C LEU A 29 3.25 -7.14 -11.70
N LEU A 30 3.03 -5.86 -11.39
CA LEU A 30 1.89 -5.10 -11.89
C LEU A 30 1.92 -4.98 -13.41
N PHE A 31 3.10 -4.74 -13.98
CA PHE A 31 3.26 -4.69 -15.42
C PHE A 31 2.88 -6.01 -16.08
N PHE A 32 3.22 -7.18 -15.51
CA PHE A 32 2.86 -8.47 -16.10
C PHE A 32 1.40 -8.86 -15.83
N LEU A 33 0.90 -8.63 -14.61
CA LEU A 33 -0.43 -9.05 -14.20
C LEU A 33 -1.55 -8.21 -14.82
N MET A 34 -1.35 -6.89 -14.95
CA MET A 34 -2.41 -6.01 -15.42
C MET A 34 -2.57 -6.06 -16.95
N LYS A 35 -3.82 -6.22 -17.38
CA LYS A 35 -4.22 -6.20 -18.80
C LYS A 35 -3.87 -4.88 -19.47
N ILE A 36 -4.13 -3.75 -18.80
CA ILE A 36 -3.79 -2.42 -19.30
C ILE A 36 -2.64 -1.85 -18.47
N LYS A 37 -1.48 -1.61 -19.12
CA LYS A 37 -0.25 -1.18 -18.44
C LYS A 37 -0.36 0.20 -17.80
N TYR A 38 -1.25 1.05 -18.31
CA TYR A 38 -1.56 2.32 -17.66
C TYR A 38 -2.18 2.14 -16.26
N ASP A 39 -2.98 1.11 -16.02
CA ASP A 39 -3.57 0.88 -14.68
C ASP A 39 -2.51 0.52 -13.66
N ALA A 40 -1.44 -0.17 -14.07
CA ALA A 40 -0.31 -0.49 -13.21
C ALA A 40 0.37 0.78 -12.67
N ILE A 41 0.51 1.80 -13.52
CA ILE A 41 1.09 3.10 -13.12
C ILE A 41 0.16 3.80 -12.11
N ILE A 42 -1.15 3.72 -12.30
CA ILE A 42 -2.12 4.36 -11.40
C ILE A 42 -2.18 3.67 -10.05
N VAL A 43 -2.16 2.33 -10.02
CA VAL A 43 -2.08 1.56 -8.76
C VAL A 43 -0.79 1.86 -8.02
N LEU A 44 0.35 1.86 -8.72
CA LEU A 44 1.62 2.21 -8.09
C LEU A 44 1.61 3.66 -7.57
N GLY A 45 1.05 4.58 -8.36
CA GLY A 45 0.88 5.98 -7.97
C GLY A 45 0.00 6.17 -6.74
N SER A 46 -1.12 5.45 -6.63
CA SER A 46 -2.00 5.56 -5.46
C SER A 46 -1.35 5.04 -4.19
N VAL A 47 -0.57 3.96 -4.27
CA VAL A 47 0.22 3.43 -3.15
C VAL A 47 1.32 4.40 -2.73
N LEU A 48 2.00 5.06 -3.68
CA LEU A 48 2.98 6.09 -3.37
C LEU A 48 2.34 7.30 -2.68
N VAL A 49 1.17 7.75 -3.13
CA VAL A 49 0.40 8.80 -2.45
C VAL A 49 0.04 8.38 -1.02
N GLY A 50 -0.46 7.16 -0.84
CA GLY A 50 -0.72 6.59 0.50
C GLY A 50 0.53 6.52 1.37
N SER A 51 1.69 6.21 0.78
CA SER A 51 2.98 6.19 1.48
C SER A 51 3.36 7.59 1.98
N ILE A 52 3.14 8.64 1.18
CA ILE A 52 3.37 10.03 1.59
C ILE A 52 2.50 10.39 2.80
N PHE A 53 1.20 10.03 2.76
CA PHE A 53 0.31 10.23 3.90
C PHE A 53 0.77 9.46 5.14
N THR A 54 1.31 8.25 4.96
CA THR A 54 1.88 7.45 6.05
C THR A 54 3.01 8.19 6.75
N PHE A 55 3.97 8.74 6.00
CA PHE A 55 5.04 9.55 6.58
C PHE A 55 4.51 10.82 7.26
N GLY A 56 3.47 11.45 6.70
CA GLY A 56 2.77 12.56 7.35
C GLY A 56 2.17 12.17 8.71
N PHE A 57 1.49 11.03 8.79
CA PHE A 57 0.95 10.51 10.05
C PHE A 57 2.03 10.14 11.04
N MET A 58 3.16 9.57 10.60
CA MET A 58 4.28 9.29 11.50
C MET A 58 4.80 10.55 12.19
N ILE A 59 4.86 11.68 11.46
CA ILE A 59 5.24 12.97 12.03
C ILE A 59 4.18 13.46 13.03
N ILE A 60 2.89 13.40 12.67
CA ILE A 60 1.79 13.87 13.52
C ILE A 60 1.70 13.06 14.83
N PHE A 61 1.86 11.74 14.75
CA PHE A 61 1.78 10.83 15.90
C PHE A 61 3.13 10.61 16.61
N ASN A 62 4.19 11.33 16.22
CA ASN A 62 5.54 11.20 16.78
C ASN A 62 6.05 9.75 16.81
N ILE A 63 5.90 9.02 15.71
CA ILE A 63 6.38 7.64 15.56
C ILE A 63 7.78 7.68 14.94
N PRO A 64 8.87 7.50 15.71
CA PRO A 64 10.22 7.54 15.16
C PRO A 64 10.50 6.30 14.31
N LEU A 65 11.17 6.50 13.17
CA LEU A 65 11.75 5.38 12.42
C LEU A 65 12.88 4.75 13.23
N ASN A 66 12.86 3.42 13.33
CA ASN A 66 13.82 2.59 14.04
C ASN A 66 14.08 1.31 13.24
N PHE A 67 15.05 0.51 13.68
CA PHE A 67 15.46 -0.71 12.97
C PHE A 67 14.36 -1.78 12.86
N ALA A 68 13.36 -1.77 13.73
CA ALA A 68 12.25 -2.71 13.66
C ALA A 68 11.18 -2.23 12.66
N ASN A 69 10.76 -0.96 12.75
CA ASN A 69 9.64 -0.48 11.93
C ASN A 69 10.03 -0.12 10.48
N ILE A 70 11.32 0.08 10.18
CA ILE A 70 11.80 0.34 8.82
C ILE A 70 11.55 -0.83 7.86
N ILE A 71 11.47 -2.07 8.38
CA ILE A 71 11.06 -3.28 7.64
C ILE A 71 9.64 -3.10 7.07
N GLY A 72 8.81 -2.32 7.74
CA GLY A 72 7.43 -2.09 7.34
C GLY A 72 7.29 -1.33 6.02
N LEU A 73 8.27 -0.52 5.61
CA LEU A 73 8.19 0.27 4.39
C LEU A 73 8.11 -0.58 3.10
N PRO A 74 9.03 -1.50 2.81
CA PRO A 74 8.91 -2.40 1.65
C PRO A 74 7.70 -3.33 1.77
N LEU A 75 7.35 -3.76 2.99
CA LEU A 75 6.17 -4.60 3.23
C LEU A 75 4.87 -3.86 2.85
N LEU A 76 4.75 -2.60 3.25
CA LEU A 76 3.60 -1.75 2.93
C LEU A 76 3.42 -1.57 1.42
N LEU A 77 4.50 -1.42 0.65
CA LEU A 77 4.39 -1.34 -0.81
C LEU A 77 3.72 -2.59 -1.38
N GLY A 78 4.13 -3.77 -0.92
CA GLY A 78 3.58 -5.04 -1.41
C GLY A 78 2.12 -5.23 -1.06
N ILE A 79 1.75 -5.01 0.21
CA ILE A 79 0.36 -5.16 0.66
C ILE A 79 -0.52 -4.03 0.09
N GLY A 80 0.01 -2.82 -0.08
CA GLY A 80 -0.73 -1.67 -0.57
C GLY A 80 -1.19 -1.83 -2.03
N VAL A 81 -0.39 -2.46 -2.89
CA VAL A 81 -0.76 -2.66 -4.30
C VAL A 81 -1.84 -3.73 -4.50
N ASP A 82 -1.99 -4.65 -3.54
CA ASP A 82 -2.94 -5.77 -3.60
C ASP A 82 -4.39 -5.29 -3.77
N SER A 83 -4.80 -4.29 -2.98
CA SER A 83 -6.13 -3.68 -3.10
C SER A 83 -6.36 -3.10 -4.49
N GLY A 84 -5.33 -2.49 -5.09
CA GLY A 84 -5.42 -1.91 -6.43
C GLY A 84 -5.56 -2.98 -7.52
N ILE A 85 -4.88 -4.11 -7.36
CA ILE A 85 -5.00 -5.28 -8.26
C ILE A 85 -6.43 -5.80 -8.22
N HIS A 86 -6.97 -6.10 -7.03
CA HIS A 86 -8.32 -6.64 -6.87
C HIS A 86 -9.40 -5.69 -7.40
N ILE A 87 -9.30 -4.38 -7.14
CA ILE A 87 -10.25 -3.39 -7.68
C ILE A 87 -10.18 -3.36 -9.21
N THR A 88 -8.97 -3.37 -9.79
CA THR A 88 -8.78 -3.30 -11.24
C THR A 88 -9.28 -4.55 -11.95
N GLU A 89 -8.98 -5.73 -11.42
CA GLU A 89 -9.43 -7.01 -11.99
C GLU A 89 -10.95 -7.09 -12.04
N ARG A 90 -11.61 -6.79 -10.90
CA ARG A 90 -13.07 -6.79 -10.81
C ARG A 90 -13.73 -5.75 -11.72
N PHE A 91 -13.13 -4.56 -11.86
CA PHE A 91 -13.60 -3.55 -12.80
C PHE A 91 -13.69 -4.06 -14.25
N TYR A 92 -12.77 -4.96 -14.65
CA TYR A 92 -12.80 -5.55 -15.98
C TYR A 92 -13.70 -6.78 -16.11
N GLU A 93 -13.99 -7.48 -15.01
CA GLU A 93 -14.92 -8.60 -14.99
C GLU A 93 -16.38 -8.14 -15.02
N GLU A 94 -16.70 -7.03 -14.32
CA GLU A 94 -18.06 -6.49 -14.21
C GLU A 94 -18.47 -5.60 -15.42
N LYS A 95 -17.77 -5.73 -16.54
CA LYS A 95 -17.87 -4.87 -17.74
C LYS A 95 -19.25 -4.79 -18.40
N ASP A 96 -20.18 -5.66 -18.02
CA ASP A 96 -21.51 -5.78 -18.64
C ASP A 96 -22.67 -5.18 -17.81
N SER A 97 -22.37 -4.59 -16.65
CA SER A 97 -23.38 -3.97 -15.80
C SER A 97 -23.06 -2.49 -15.60
N GLN A 98 -24.01 -1.61 -15.94
CA GLN A 98 -24.00 -0.15 -15.66
C GLN A 98 -23.99 0.18 -14.15
N THR A 99 -23.45 -0.70 -13.31
CA THR A 99 -23.42 -0.60 -11.87
C THR A 99 -22.28 0.30 -11.42
N ASN A 100 -22.62 1.25 -10.55
CA ASN A 100 -21.68 2.15 -9.91
C ASN A 100 -20.61 1.33 -9.17
N ILE A 101 -19.34 1.50 -9.55
CA ILE A 101 -18.17 0.79 -8.98
C ILE A 101 -18.17 0.85 -7.45
N TYR A 102 -18.62 1.96 -6.86
CA TYR A 102 -18.68 2.13 -5.39
C TYR A 102 -19.77 1.30 -4.71
N THR A 103 -20.75 0.78 -5.45
CA THR A 103 -21.85 -0.04 -4.93
C THR A 103 -21.63 -1.54 -5.11
N THR A 104 -20.53 -1.92 -5.75
CA THR A 104 -20.21 -3.32 -6.04
C THR A 104 -19.80 -4.06 -4.76
N SER A 105 -20.17 -5.33 -4.68
CA SER A 105 -19.71 -6.24 -3.61
C SER A 105 -18.18 -6.34 -3.58
N SER A 106 -17.54 -6.13 -4.73
CA SER A 106 -16.09 -6.12 -4.93
C SER A 106 -15.37 -5.07 -4.08
N MET A 107 -15.82 -3.81 -4.10
CA MET A 107 -15.19 -2.76 -3.29
C MET A 107 -15.37 -3.02 -1.79
N ARG A 108 -16.54 -3.52 -1.38
CA ARG A 108 -16.79 -3.90 0.02
C ARG A 108 -15.88 -5.06 0.46
N GLY A 109 -15.67 -6.05 -0.40
CA GLY A 109 -14.76 -7.16 -0.13
C GLY A 109 -13.32 -6.71 0.12
N VAL A 110 -12.80 -5.80 -0.71
CA VAL A 110 -11.46 -5.22 -0.56
C VAL A 110 -11.34 -4.42 0.75
N ILE A 111 -12.35 -3.61 1.09
CA ILE A 111 -12.38 -2.87 2.37
C ILE A 111 -12.33 -3.84 3.56
N VAL A 112 -13.19 -4.85 3.57
CA VAL A 112 -13.27 -5.81 4.68
C VAL A 112 -11.96 -6.58 4.83
N SER A 113 -11.40 -7.08 3.72
CA SER A 113 -10.10 -7.77 3.71
C SER A 113 -8.97 -6.88 4.23
N THR A 114 -8.89 -5.64 3.75
CA THR A 114 -7.85 -4.69 4.17
C THR A 114 -8.01 -4.32 5.64
N LEU A 115 -9.24 -4.11 6.12
CA LEU A 115 -9.52 -3.88 7.54
C LEU A 115 -9.10 -5.07 8.40
N THR A 116 -9.38 -6.31 7.98
CA THR A 116 -8.92 -7.50 8.69
C THR A 116 -7.40 -7.53 8.81
N THR A 117 -6.68 -7.19 7.73
CA THR A 117 -5.21 -7.08 7.75
C THR A 117 -4.73 -5.96 8.68
N ILE A 118 -5.38 -4.79 8.66
CA ILE A 118 -5.09 -3.66 9.56
C ILE A 118 -5.26 -4.08 11.03
N PHE A 119 -6.33 -4.82 11.38
CA PHE A 119 -6.54 -5.31 12.73
C PHE A 119 -5.54 -6.41 13.11
N SER A 120 -5.23 -7.32 12.20
CA SER A 120 -4.27 -8.40 12.42
C SER A 120 -2.88 -7.86 12.72
N ILE A 121 -2.38 -6.96 11.86
CA ILE A 121 -1.08 -6.32 12.05
C ILE A 121 -1.12 -5.31 13.19
N GLY A 122 -2.24 -4.62 13.37
CA GLY A 122 -2.45 -3.66 14.46
C GLY A 122 -2.35 -4.26 15.85
N ASN A 123 -2.56 -5.57 15.98
CA ASN A 123 -2.29 -6.28 17.23
C ASN A 123 -0.84 -6.12 17.71
N LEU A 124 0.12 -5.94 16.79
CA LEU A 124 1.52 -5.69 17.13
C LEU A 124 1.70 -4.39 17.92
N ALA A 125 0.82 -3.40 17.75
CA ALA A 125 0.85 -2.14 18.49
C ALA A 125 0.69 -2.32 20.01
N PHE A 126 0.07 -3.42 20.45
CA PHE A 126 -0.09 -3.77 21.87
C PHE A 126 1.10 -4.57 22.44
N SER A 127 2.16 -4.77 21.66
CA SER A 127 3.36 -5.47 22.13
C SER A 127 4.08 -4.70 23.24
N SER A 128 4.62 -5.41 24.22
CA SER A 128 5.49 -4.83 25.25
C SER A 128 6.85 -4.35 24.70
N HIS A 129 7.24 -4.83 23.52
CA HIS A 129 8.50 -4.44 22.88
C HIS A 129 8.29 -3.20 22.00
N GLN A 130 8.96 -2.09 22.34
CA GLN A 130 8.75 -0.78 21.68
C GLN A 130 8.95 -0.82 20.16
N GLY A 131 9.94 -1.58 19.66
CA GLY A 131 10.16 -1.72 18.22
C GLY A 131 8.99 -2.39 17.51
N THR A 132 8.40 -3.41 18.13
CA THR A 132 7.27 -4.17 17.59
C THR A 132 5.98 -3.34 17.66
N ALA A 133 5.77 -2.63 18.77
CA ALA A 133 4.65 -1.72 18.94
C ALA A 133 4.66 -0.60 17.88
N SER A 134 5.82 0.02 17.68
CA SER A 134 6.01 1.07 16.66
C SER A 134 5.81 0.53 15.23
N MET A 135 6.25 -0.69 14.95
CA MET A 135 6.01 -1.36 13.67
C MET A 135 4.51 -1.60 13.42
N GLY A 136 3.78 -2.08 14.43
CA GLY A 136 2.32 -2.27 14.34
C GLY A 136 1.59 -0.97 14.00
N LEU A 137 1.93 0.12 14.71
CA LEU A 137 1.36 1.44 14.43
C LEU A 137 1.68 1.93 13.00
N LEU A 138 2.93 1.84 12.57
CA LEU A 138 3.37 2.23 11.23
C LEU A 138 2.61 1.46 10.16
N LEU A 139 2.52 0.14 10.29
CA LEU A 139 1.89 -0.71 9.29
C LEU A 139 0.37 -0.48 9.22
N SER A 140 -0.31 -0.37 10.37
CA SER A 140 -1.75 -0.11 10.39
C SER A 140 -2.11 1.25 9.80
N LEU A 141 -1.38 2.30 10.18
CA LEU A 141 -1.59 3.64 9.60
C LEU A 141 -1.24 3.67 8.12
N GLY A 142 -0.18 2.96 7.72
CA GLY A 142 0.25 2.89 6.33
C GLY A 142 -0.77 2.21 5.44
N LEU A 143 -1.26 1.04 5.85
CA LEU A 143 -2.29 0.30 5.14
C LEU A 143 -3.59 1.10 5.03
N LEU A 144 -4.01 1.75 6.12
CA LEU A 144 -5.21 2.59 6.10
C LEU A 144 -5.05 3.76 5.11
N SER A 145 -3.89 4.43 5.11
CA SER A 145 -3.59 5.53 4.19
C SER A 145 -3.57 5.07 2.72
N MET A 146 -2.93 3.93 2.45
CA MET A 146 -2.86 3.34 1.11
C MET A 146 -4.21 2.85 0.60
N MET A 147 -5.02 2.26 1.48
CA MET A 147 -6.39 1.85 1.18
C MET A 147 -7.22 3.07 0.76
N LEU A 148 -7.22 4.14 1.56
CA LEU A 148 -7.96 5.37 1.26
C LEU A 148 -7.48 6.02 -0.05
N ALA A 149 -6.17 6.15 -0.24
CA ALA A 149 -5.60 6.72 -1.46
C ALA A 149 -6.00 5.91 -2.70
N THR A 150 -5.90 4.58 -2.64
CA THR A 150 -6.25 3.69 -3.75
C THR A 150 -7.75 3.71 -4.04
N MET A 151 -8.60 3.71 -3.01
CA MET A 151 -10.05 3.76 -3.17
C MET A 151 -10.57 5.08 -3.75
N ILE A 152 -9.84 6.18 -3.56
CA ILE A 152 -10.19 7.48 -4.14
C ILE A 152 -9.63 7.58 -5.57
N ILE A 153 -8.32 7.38 -5.73
CA ILE A 153 -7.62 7.65 -6.99
C ILE A 153 -8.01 6.65 -8.08
N LEU A 154 -8.01 5.35 -7.75
CA LEU A 154 -8.12 4.31 -8.76
C LEU A 154 -9.51 4.28 -9.44
N PRO A 155 -10.65 4.26 -8.72
CA PRO A 155 -11.96 4.28 -9.36
C PRO A 155 -12.21 5.57 -10.14
N SER A 156 -11.80 6.74 -9.61
CA SER A 156 -11.93 8.01 -10.32
C SER A 156 -11.21 8.00 -11.67
N PHE A 157 -10.00 7.43 -11.72
CA PHE A 157 -9.25 7.32 -12.96
C PHE A 157 -9.84 6.28 -13.92
N LEU A 158 -10.24 5.11 -13.41
CA LEU A 158 -10.86 4.05 -14.22
C LEU A 158 -12.15 4.53 -14.89
N ILE A 159 -13.01 5.26 -14.16
CA ILE A 159 -14.25 5.86 -14.68
C ILE A 159 -13.94 6.90 -15.75
N TRP A 160 -13.04 7.85 -15.44
CA TRP A 160 -12.65 8.91 -16.38
C TRP A 160 -12.08 8.36 -17.69
N ARG A 161 -11.25 7.33 -17.62
CA ARG A 161 -10.71 6.70 -18.83
C ARG A 161 -11.79 5.92 -19.59
N ASN A 162 -12.74 5.29 -18.90
CA ASN A 162 -13.81 4.56 -19.57
C ASN A 162 -14.77 5.50 -20.30
N SER A 163 -15.06 6.69 -19.76
CA SER A 163 -15.90 7.68 -20.45
C SER A 163 -15.26 8.20 -21.75
N LEU A 164 -13.93 8.27 -21.84
CA LEU A 164 -13.22 8.64 -23.07
C LEU A 164 -13.28 7.58 -24.17
N LYS A 165 -13.59 6.32 -23.87
CA LYS A 165 -13.77 5.26 -24.88
C LYS A 165 -15.20 5.13 -25.40
N ILE A 166 -16.16 5.76 -24.72
CA ILE A 166 -17.59 5.71 -25.05
C ILE A 166 -17.99 6.87 -25.98
N ASN A 167 -17.15 7.90 -26.09
CA ASN A 167 -17.22 8.95 -27.13
C ASN A 167 -16.30 8.62 -28.31
#